data_AF-M1BV28-F1
#
_entry.id   AF-M1BV28-F1
#
_cell.length_a   1.000
_cell.length_b   1.000
_cell.length_c   1.000
_cell.angle_alpha   90.00
_cell.angle_beta   90.00
_cell.angle_gamma   90.00
#
_symmetry.space_group_name_H-M   'P 1'
#
loop_
_entity.id
_entity.type
_entity.pdbx_description
1 polymer ?
#
loop_
_entity_poly.entity_id
_entity_poly.type
_entity_poly.pdbx_seq_one_letter_code
_entity_poly.pdbx_strand_id
1 'polypeptide(L)'
;MWVLTYQRYHLFVLSEAGSDLGKNEIDKEVVEKVWDRIAPGLASQFDSPYTVPVIAPRPLLILNGEEDPRCPIAGLVIPMSSVRKACADADCPLNFKVIAQAGIGHQMTPLMVNEASNWFDRFLKV
;
A
#
# COMPACT_ATOMS: atom_id res chain seq x y z
N MET A 1 6.91 22.91 0.25
CA MET A 1 7.42 23.23 -1.10
C MET A 1 7.89 22.01 -1.88
N TRP A 2 8.53 21.00 -1.26
CA TRP A 2 9.00 19.77 -1.93
C TRP A 2 7.91 18.74 -2.32
N VAL A 3 6.78 18.70 -1.59
CA VAL A 3 5.67 17.75 -1.86
C VAL A 3 4.87 18.14 -3.10
N LEU A 4 4.70 19.44 -3.35
CA LEU A 4 3.92 19.94 -4.48
C LEU A 4 4.64 19.75 -5.82
N THR A 5 5.98 19.72 -5.83
CA THR A 5 6.76 19.40 -7.01
C THR A 5 6.67 17.91 -7.36
N TYR A 6 6.72 17.00 -6.39
CA TYR A 6 6.69 15.55 -6.65
C TYR A 6 5.35 15.06 -7.24
N GLN A 7 4.21 15.50 -6.69
CA GLN A 7 2.89 15.16 -7.25
C GLN A 7 2.69 15.74 -8.67
N ARG A 8 3.29 16.89 -8.98
CA ARG A 8 3.24 17.49 -10.32
C ARG A 8 3.97 16.65 -11.37
N TYR A 9 5.08 16.00 -11.04
CA TYR A 9 5.79 15.14 -12.00
C TYR A 9 4.98 13.89 -12.36
N HIS A 10 4.30 13.26 -11.40
CA HIS A 10 3.45 12.10 -11.70
C HIS A 10 2.25 12.47 -12.57
N LEU A 11 1.59 13.59 -12.28
CA LEU A 11 0.50 14.10 -13.11
C LEU A 11 0.99 14.46 -14.52
N PHE A 12 2.20 15.00 -14.65
CA PHE A 12 2.82 15.25 -15.95
C PHE A 12 3.02 13.94 -16.73
N VAL A 13 3.68 12.94 -16.14
CA VAL A 13 3.92 11.65 -16.82
C VAL A 13 2.61 10.97 -17.23
N LEU A 14 1.59 10.99 -16.37
CA LEU A 14 0.27 10.45 -16.69
C LEU A 14 -0.43 11.27 -17.79
N SER A 15 -0.31 12.60 -17.78
CA SER A 15 -0.87 13.48 -18.81
C SER A 15 -0.21 13.27 -20.18
N GLU A 16 1.11 13.14 -20.23
CA GLU A 16 1.84 12.86 -21.47
C GLU A 16 1.46 11.48 -22.01
N ALA A 17 1.40 10.46 -21.15
CA ALA A 17 0.94 9.13 -21.56
C ALA A 17 -0.53 9.14 -22.03
N GLY A 18 -1.40 9.94 -21.41
CA GLY A 18 -2.76 10.16 -21.88
C GLY A 18 -2.77 10.77 -23.29
N SER A 19 -1.94 11.78 -23.53
CA SER A 19 -1.80 12.44 -24.83
C SER A 19 -1.28 11.48 -25.91
N ASP A 20 -0.28 10.65 -25.59
CA ASP A 20 0.26 9.61 -26.48
C ASP A 20 -0.80 8.55 -26.84
N LEU A 21 -1.77 8.31 -25.94
CA LEU A 21 -2.91 7.41 -26.14
C LEU A 21 -4.13 8.11 -26.79
N GLY A 22 -4.05 9.41 -27.08
CA GLY A 22 -5.17 10.18 -27.63
C GLY A 22 -6.32 10.41 -26.64
N LYS A 23 -6.04 10.37 -25.34
CA LYS A 23 -7.01 10.54 -24.25
C LYS A 23 -6.91 11.92 -23.61
N ASN A 24 -8.07 12.49 -23.28
CA ASN A 24 -8.18 13.79 -22.60
C ASN A 24 -8.28 13.67 -21.08
N GLU A 25 -8.43 12.44 -20.55
CA GLU A 25 -8.57 12.16 -19.12
C GLU A 25 -7.61 11.04 -18.71
N ILE A 26 -7.15 11.09 -17.47
CA ILE A 26 -6.33 10.03 -16.88
C ILE A 26 -7.28 8.94 -16.37
N ASP A 27 -7.39 7.86 -17.13
CA ASP A 27 -8.14 6.67 -16.75
C ASP A 27 -7.21 5.51 -16.36
N LYS A 28 -7.81 4.37 -16.02
CA LYS A 28 -7.10 3.16 -15.61
C LYS A 28 -6.04 2.73 -16.64
N GLU A 29 -6.35 2.81 -17.94
CA GLU A 29 -5.43 2.36 -18.99
C GLU A 29 -4.21 3.28 -19.08
N VAL A 30 -4.39 4.59 -18.93
CA VAL A 30 -3.26 5.54 -18.88
C VAL A 30 -2.31 5.18 -17.73
N VAL A 31 -2.86 4.92 -16.55
CA VAL A 31 -2.09 4.55 -15.36
C VAL A 31 -1.36 3.21 -15.57
N GLU A 32 -2.06 2.20 -16.11
CA GLU A 32 -1.47 0.89 -16.42
C GLU A 32 -0.32 1.01 -17.43
N LYS A 33 -0.49 1.76 -18.52
CA LYS A 33 0.55 1.95 -19.53
C LYS A 33 1.81 2.60 -18.97
N VAL A 34 1.65 3.59 -18.09
CA VAL A 34 2.79 4.23 -17.43
C VAL A 34 3.52 3.22 -16.54
N TRP A 35 2.80 2.45 -15.72
CA TRP A 35 3.43 1.48 -14.82
C TRP A 35 4.03 0.29 -15.55
N ASP A 36 3.40 -0.21 -16.61
CA ASP A 36 3.97 -1.25 -17.47
C ASP A 36 5.29 -0.83 -18.12
N ARG A 37 5.45 0.47 -18.38
CA ARG A 37 6.68 1.02 -18.95
C ARG A 37 7.79 1.27 -17.92
N ILE A 38 7.43 1.74 -16.73
CA ILE A 38 8.37 2.14 -15.65
C ILE A 38 8.76 0.95 -14.77
N ALA A 39 7.77 0.15 -14.37
CA ALA A 39 7.91 -0.97 -13.44
C ALA A 39 7.00 -2.14 -13.88
N PRO A 40 7.39 -2.90 -14.92
CA PRO A 40 6.59 -3.99 -15.44
C PRO A 40 6.15 -4.97 -14.33
N GLY A 41 4.85 -5.27 -14.29
CA GLY A 41 4.27 -6.18 -13.30
C GLY A 41 3.85 -5.52 -11.98
N LEU A 42 4.15 -4.23 -11.77
CA LEU A 42 3.75 -3.51 -10.56
C LEU A 42 2.22 -3.43 -10.39
N ALA A 43 1.50 -3.21 -11.49
CA ALA A 43 0.03 -3.19 -11.50
C ALA A 43 -0.60 -4.61 -11.60
N SER A 44 0.21 -5.67 -11.52
CA SER A 44 -0.26 -7.06 -11.60
C SER A 44 0.43 -7.93 -10.56
N GLN A 45 1.32 -8.84 -10.94
CA GLN A 45 1.92 -9.87 -10.06
C GLN A 45 2.71 -9.31 -8.87
N PHE A 46 3.17 -8.06 -8.94
CA PHE A 46 3.90 -7.39 -7.86
C PHE A 46 3.02 -6.42 -7.05
N ASP A 47 1.72 -6.34 -7.34
CA ASP A 47 0.79 -5.54 -6.54
C ASP A 47 0.53 -6.21 -5.17
N SER A 48 0.09 -5.40 -4.21
CA SER A 48 -0.21 -5.79 -2.84
C SER A 48 -1.18 -6.98 -2.68
N PRO A 49 -2.21 -7.21 -3.54
CA PRO A 49 -3.07 -8.39 -3.40
C PRO A 49 -2.31 -9.71 -3.55
N TYR A 50 -1.21 -9.71 -4.29
CA TYR A 50 -0.41 -10.90 -4.57
C TYR A 50 0.82 -10.98 -3.68
N THR A 51 1.43 -9.84 -3.33
CA THR A 51 2.70 -9.82 -2.58
C THR A 51 2.53 -9.82 -1.06
N VAL A 52 1.51 -9.15 -0.51
CA VAL A 52 1.27 -9.12 0.94
C VAL A 52 0.99 -10.51 1.52
N PRO A 53 0.19 -11.39 0.89
CA PRO A 53 -0.05 -12.73 1.40
C PRO A 53 1.20 -13.61 1.47
N VAL A 54 2.20 -13.37 0.61
CA VAL A 54 3.47 -14.13 0.57
C VAL A 54 4.32 -13.89 1.84
N ILE A 55 3.97 -12.88 2.65
CA ILE A 55 4.63 -12.66 3.93
C ILE A 55 4.25 -13.76 4.93
N ALA A 56 3.04 -14.32 4.85
CA ALA A 56 2.63 -15.44 5.70
C ALA A 56 3.61 -16.63 5.58
N PRO A 57 3.92 -17.34 6.68
CA PRO A 57 3.38 -17.16 8.03
C PRO A 57 4.12 -16.10 8.85
N ARG A 58 5.06 -15.31 8.30
CA ARG A 58 5.83 -14.34 9.08
C ARG A 58 4.92 -13.19 9.57
N PRO A 59 5.16 -12.65 10.78
CA PRO A 59 4.39 -11.55 11.32
C PRO A 59 4.49 -10.25 10.51
N LEU A 60 3.34 -9.65 10.16
CA LEU A 60 3.22 -8.35 9.49
C LEU A 60 2.24 -7.41 10.21
N LEU A 61 2.71 -6.19 10.47
CA LEU A 61 1.89 -5.08 10.94
C LEU A 61 1.87 -3.98 9.89
N ILE A 62 0.68 -3.49 9.52
CA ILE A 62 0.49 -2.30 8.69
C ILE A 62 -0.09 -1.18 9.56
N LEU A 63 0.59 -0.04 9.61
CA LEU A 63 0.16 1.16 10.33
C LEU A 63 -0.08 2.28 9.33
N ASN A 64 -1.22 2.93 9.40
CA ASN A 64 -1.59 3.99 8.47
C ASN A 64 -2.47 5.07 9.12
N GLY A 65 -2.47 6.27 8.57
CA GLY A 65 -3.51 7.26 8.85
C GLY A 65 -4.80 6.90 8.12
N GLU A 66 -5.95 6.94 8.79
CA GLU A 66 -7.23 6.63 8.13
C GLU A 66 -7.57 7.62 7.01
N GLU A 67 -7.12 8.88 7.17
CA GLU A 67 -7.39 9.98 6.25
C GLU A 67 -6.20 10.28 5.33
N ASP A 68 -5.21 9.38 5.22
CA ASP A 68 -4.05 9.59 4.34
C ASP A 68 -4.45 9.48 2.85
N PRO A 69 -4.46 10.59 2.07
CA PRO A 69 -4.84 10.54 0.67
C PRO A 69 -3.76 9.87 -0.22
N ARG A 70 -2.54 9.65 0.29
CA ARG A 70 -1.45 8.98 -0.44
C ARG A 70 -1.51 7.47 -0.30
N CYS A 71 -2.07 6.99 0.81
CA CYS A 71 -2.18 5.57 1.14
C CYS A 71 -3.63 5.26 1.54
N PRO A 72 -4.59 5.31 0.61
CA PRO A 72 -6.00 5.11 0.93
C PRO A 72 -6.27 3.68 1.43
N ILE A 73 -6.98 3.56 2.56
CA ILE A 73 -7.33 2.27 3.17
C ILE A 73 -8.13 1.37 2.21
N ALA A 74 -8.89 1.96 1.27
CA ALA A 74 -9.62 1.21 0.25
C ALA A 74 -8.71 0.29 -0.59
N GLY A 75 -7.45 0.69 -0.82
CA GLY A 75 -6.46 -0.13 -1.53
C GLY A 75 -6.02 -1.38 -0.75
N LEU A 76 -6.25 -1.43 0.57
CA LEU A 76 -5.86 -2.55 1.43
C LEU A 76 -6.96 -3.61 1.60
N VAL A 77 -8.20 -3.36 1.16
CA VAL A 77 -9.34 -4.28 1.37
C VAL A 77 -9.05 -5.68 0.82
N ILE A 78 -8.57 -5.77 -0.43
CA ILE A 78 -8.25 -7.04 -1.07
C ILE A 78 -7.01 -7.69 -0.42
N PRO A 79 -5.84 -7.00 -0.31
CA PRO A 79 -4.67 -7.56 0.36
C PRO A 79 -4.92 -8.09 1.77
N MET A 80 -5.70 -7.35 2.57
CA MET A 80 -6.04 -7.73 3.95
C MET A 80 -6.83 -9.03 4.03
N SER A 81 -7.76 -9.24 3.09
CA SER A 81 -8.53 -10.49 3.01
C SER A 81 -7.60 -11.66 2.65
N SER A 82 -6.77 -11.48 1.62
CA SER A 82 -5.86 -12.51 1.12
C SER A 82 -4.82 -12.94 2.16
N VAL A 83 -4.20 -12.00 2.89
CA VAL A 83 -3.20 -12.33 3.91
C VAL A 83 -3.82 -12.92 5.16
N ARG A 84 -5.02 -12.50 5.58
CA ARG A 84 -5.73 -13.15 6.70
C ARG A 84 -6.03 -14.61 6.39
N LYS A 85 -6.47 -14.90 5.16
CA LYS A 85 -6.67 -16.28 4.71
C LYS A 85 -5.35 -17.05 4.74
N ALA A 86 -4.29 -16.52 4.14
CA ALA A 86 -2.97 -17.17 4.12
C ALA A 86 -2.42 -17.44 5.54
N CYS A 87 -2.59 -16.50 6.47
CA CYS A 87 -2.22 -16.69 7.87
C CYS A 87 -3.08 -17.76 8.58
N ALA A 88 -4.39 -17.83 8.29
CA ALA A 88 -5.26 -18.85 8.86
C ALA A 88 -4.93 -20.26 8.31
N ASP A 89 -4.69 -20.37 7.01
CA ASP A 89 -4.31 -21.63 6.35
C ASP A 89 -2.95 -22.16 6.87
N ALA A 90 -2.08 -21.27 7.37
CA ALA A 90 -0.80 -21.60 7.99
C ALA A 90 -0.84 -21.70 9.53
N ASP A 91 -2.04 -21.77 10.13
CA ASP A 91 -2.27 -21.84 11.59
C ASP A 91 -1.60 -20.70 12.40
N CYS A 92 -1.49 -19.51 11.80
CA CYS A 92 -0.90 -18.33 12.41
C CYS A 92 -1.81 -17.08 12.31
N PRO A 93 -3.10 -17.14 12.71
CA PRO A 93 -4.08 -16.08 12.45
C PRO A 93 -3.73 -14.74 13.12
N LEU A 94 -2.84 -14.74 14.12
CA LEU A 94 -2.41 -13.53 14.83
C LEU A 94 -1.18 -12.86 14.22
N ASN A 95 -0.61 -13.40 13.14
CA ASN A 95 0.60 -12.90 12.49
C ASN A 95 0.29 -11.78 11.47
N PHE A 96 -0.94 -11.26 11.45
CA PHE A 96 -1.29 -10.10 10.64
C PHE A 96 -2.18 -9.11 11.42
N LYS A 97 -1.83 -7.83 11.40
CA LYS A 97 -2.63 -6.74 11.99
C LYS A 97 -2.54 -5.50 11.11
N VAL A 98 -3.66 -4.77 11.00
CA VAL A 98 -3.71 -3.43 10.38
C VAL A 98 -4.32 -2.47 11.38
N ILE A 99 -3.74 -1.27 11.50
CA ILE A 99 -4.26 -0.18 12.32
C ILE A 99 -4.32 1.07 11.45
N ALA A 100 -5.54 1.58 11.26
CA ALA A 100 -5.80 2.88 10.65
C ALA A 100 -6.15 3.87 11.77
N GLN A 101 -5.34 4.90 11.99
CA GLN A 101 -5.60 5.89 13.03
C GLN A 101 -6.53 6.99 12.52
N ALA A 102 -7.70 7.13 13.15
CA ALA A 102 -8.70 8.14 12.83
C ALA A 102 -8.16 9.57 12.99
N GLY A 103 -8.56 10.48 12.09
CA GLY A 103 -8.14 11.89 12.11
C GLY A 103 -6.68 12.13 11.70
N ILE A 104 -5.98 11.11 11.21
CA ILE A 104 -4.57 11.20 10.81
C ILE A 104 -4.43 11.02 9.30
N GLY A 105 -3.79 12.00 8.66
CA GLY A 105 -3.37 11.93 7.25
C GLY A 105 -2.00 11.27 7.09
N HIS A 106 -1.16 11.80 6.19
CA HIS A 106 0.18 11.29 5.94
C HIS A 106 1.19 11.67 7.04
N GLN A 107 1.10 11.02 8.19
CA GLN A 107 1.92 11.30 9.36
C GLN A 107 2.17 10.04 10.20
N MET A 108 3.39 9.91 10.73
CA MET A 108 3.73 8.94 11.76
C MET A 108 3.46 9.52 13.15
N THR A 109 2.71 8.79 13.98
CA THR A 109 2.31 9.25 15.33
C THR A 109 3.03 8.48 16.43
N PRO A 110 3.08 9.01 17.67
CA PRO A 110 3.60 8.28 18.82
C PRO A 110 2.85 6.96 19.08
N LEU A 111 1.54 6.92 18.81
CA LEU A 111 0.74 5.69 18.93
C LEU A 111 1.23 4.62 17.94
N MET A 112 1.49 4.99 16.69
CA MET A 112 2.02 4.07 15.68
C MET A 112 3.40 3.52 16.10
N VAL A 113 4.29 4.37 16.63
CA VAL A 113 5.59 3.93 17.13
C VAL A 113 5.44 2.93 18.28
N ASN A 114 4.50 3.17 19.20
CA ASN A 114 4.20 2.26 20.29
C ASN A 114 3.66 0.91 19.77
N GLU A 115 2.70 0.92 18.84
CA GLU A 115 2.16 -0.31 18.24
C GLU A 115 3.23 -1.11 17.48
N ALA A 116 4.13 -0.45 16.76
CA ALA A 116 5.27 -1.10 16.12
C ALA A 116 6.22 -1.74 17.15
N SER A 117 6.52 -1.03 18.24
CA SER A 117 7.39 -1.55 19.31
C SER A 117 6.78 -2.78 19.97
N ASN A 118 5.50 -2.72 20.36
CA ASN A 118 4.76 -3.86 20.92
C ASN A 118 4.71 -5.06 19.96
N TRP A 119 4.65 -4.81 18.65
CA TRP A 119 4.70 -5.87 17.64
C TRP A 119 6.06 -6.56 17.61
N PHE A 120 7.15 -5.79 17.65
CA PHE A 120 8.50 -6.34 17.75
C PHE A 120 8.71 -7.12 19.05
N ASP A 121 8.33 -6.59 20.21
CA ASP A 121 8.45 -7.30 21.49
C ASP A 121 7.75 -8.66 21.48
N ARG A 122 6.63 -8.75 20.77
CA ARG A 122 5.85 -9.98 20.63
C ARG A 122 6.54 -11.02 19.73
N PHE A 123 7.09 -10.60 18.60
CA PHE A 123 7.47 -11.50 17.50
C PHE A 123 8.96 -11.58 17.21
N LEU A 124 9.73 -10.57 17.59
CA LEU A 124 11.17 -10.48 17.41
C LEU A 124 11.87 -10.59 18.77
N LYS A 125 11.89 -11.81 19.30
CA LYS A 125 12.68 -12.14 20.50
C LYS A 125 14.10 -12.43 20.05
N VAL A 126 15.03 -11.60 20.49
CA VAL A 126 16.48 -11.73 20.23
C VAL A 126 17.15 -12.48 21.37
#